data_AF-A0A443STI6-F1
#
_entry.id   AF-A0A443STI6-F1
#
_cell.length_a   1.000
_cell.length_b   1.000
_cell.length_c   1.000
_cell.angle_alpha   90.00
_cell.angle_beta   90.00
_cell.angle_gamma   90.00
#
_symmetry.space_group_name_H-M   'P 1'
#
loop_
_entity.id
_entity.type
_entity.pdbx_description
1 polymer ?
#
loop_
_entity_poly.entity_id
_entity_poly.type
_entity_poly.pdbx_seq_one_letter_code
_entity_poly.pdbx_strand_id
1 'polypeptide(L)'
;MATVWITSLLISVPLLVRKHLKTREWCDFVEIWCAEDVMLRSYWLALISLLVYVPVLVMITVYAVILFKMKTYEERLGKETSAAILDHRRKIIRMLFFYLINAAVCWLPLQIIVFYRFLYRLERIPKWMSAGFFVGHLFVTANSAINPIIYGFANKSFRTYIFKIHPKLFRILGQRPAPSMNRVTPINRTPLCALYIHRSHLNEQRRKSKQLNSISLQLARRRSLQPDS
;
A
#
# COMPACT_ATOMS: atom_id res chain seq x y z
N MET A 1 -14.87 8.03 -1.86
CA MET A 1 -15.04 8.04 -0.39
C MET A 1 -16.50 7.87 0.01
N ALA A 2 -17.42 8.73 -0.46
CA ALA A 2 -18.85 8.61 -0.15
C ALA A 2 -19.45 7.23 -0.50
N THR A 3 -19.05 6.66 -1.64
CA THR A 3 -19.50 5.32 -2.06
C THR A 3 -19.21 4.24 -1.02
N VAL A 4 -18.00 4.22 -0.44
CA VAL A 4 -17.61 3.26 0.60
C VAL A 4 -18.53 3.40 1.81
N TRP A 5 -18.72 4.62 2.32
CA TRP A 5 -19.59 4.88 3.47
C TRP A 5 -21.03 4.44 3.22
N ILE A 6 -21.61 4.81 2.06
CA ILE A 6 -22.98 4.45 1.70
C ILE A 6 -23.12 2.92 1.60
N THR A 7 -22.19 2.24 0.93
CA THR A 7 -22.23 0.77 0.83
C THR A 7 -22.08 0.09 2.18
N SER A 8 -21.19 0.58 3.05
CA SER A 8 -21.02 0.04 4.40
C SER A 8 -22.28 0.21 5.24
N LEU A 9 -22.95 1.36 5.15
CA LEU A 9 -24.22 1.58 5.83
C LEU A 9 -25.28 0.62 5.32
N LEU A 10 -25.44 0.51 4.00
CA LEU A 10 -26.45 -0.35 3.37
C LEU A 10 -26.26 -1.83 3.75
N ILE A 11 -25.03 -2.32 3.72
CA ILE A 11 -24.67 -3.68 4.14
C ILE A 11 -24.90 -3.88 5.64
N SER A 12 -24.81 -2.83 6.46
CA SER A 12 -25.02 -2.94 7.91
C SER A 12 -26.50 -2.87 8.32
N VAL A 13 -27.39 -2.40 7.44
CA VAL A 13 -28.83 -2.23 7.75
C VAL A 13 -29.50 -3.52 8.25
N PRO A 14 -29.32 -4.71 7.62
CA PRO A 14 -29.95 -5.93 8.11
C PRO A 14 -29.51 -6.31 9.53
N LEU A 15 -28.26 -6.00 9.88
CA LEU A 15 -27.71 -6.22 11.23
C LEU A 15 -28.36 -5.29 12.25
N LEU A 16 -28.71 -4.07 11.85
CA LEU A 16 -29.34 -3.10 12.73
C LEU A 16 -30.82 -3.43 12.98
N VAL A 17 -31.55 -3.77 11.93
CA VAL A 17 -33.02 -3.97 12.00
C VAL A 17 -33.39 -5.28 12.70
N ARG A 18 -32.59 -6.34 12.53
CA ARG A 18 -32.92 -7.70 13.01
C ARG A 18 -32.24 -8.09 14.32
N LYS A 19 -31.46 -7.21 14.93
CA LYS A 19 -30.89 -7.47 16.26
C LYS A 19 -31.95 -7.27 17.32
N HIS A 20 -32.24 -8.35 18.07
CA HIS A 20 -33.15 -8.29 19.21
C HIS A 20 -32.35 -8.27 20.51
N LEU A 21 -32.67 -7.30 21.37
CA LEU A 21 -32.17 -7.25 22.73
C LEU A 21 -33.03 -8.18 23.58
N LYS A 22 -32.42 -9.19 24.20
CA LYS A 22 -33.07 -10.02 25.21
C LYS A 22 -32.49 -9.69 26.57
N THR A 23 -33.36 -9.60 27.56
CA THR A 23 -32.98 -9.48 28.96
C THR A 23 -32.99 -10.88 29.59
N ARG A 24 -32.00 -11.14 30.44
CA ARG A 24 -31.91 -12.34 31.27
C ARG A 24 -31.68 -11.87 32.70
N GLU A 25 -32.64 -12.12 33.57
CA GLU A 25 -32.52 -11.79 34.99
C GLU A 25 -31.74 -12.89 35.71
N TRP A 26 -30.67 -12.50 36.38
CA TRP A 26 -29.93 -13.31 37.34
C TRP A 26 -30.25 -12.81 38.76
N CYS A 27 -29.90 -13.58 39.80
CA CYS A 27 -30.24 -13.24 41.19
C CYS A 27 -29.82 -11.82 41.60
N ASP A 28 -28.70 -11.31 41.09
CA ASP A 28 -28.13 -10.00 41.46
C ASP A 28 -27.94 -9.04 40.28
N PHE A 29 -28.23 -9.45 39.03
CA PHE A 29 -27.98 -8.61 37.84
C PHE A 29 -28.90 -8.92 36.65
N VAL A 30 -29.29 -7.88 35.90
CA VAL A 30 -29.99 -8.04 34.62
C VAL A 30 -28.96 -8.04 33.50
N GLU A 31 -28.78 -9.17 32.84
CA GLU A 31 -27.93 -9.30 31.65
C GLU A 31 -28.73 -8.98 30.39
N ILE A 32 -28.36 -7.92 29.68
CA ILE A 32 -28.91 -7.61 28.37
C ILE A 32 -27.97 -8.22 27.32
N TRP A 33 -28.46 -9.17 26.53
CA TRP A 33 -27.69 -9.83 25.48
C TRP A 33 -28.38 -9.68 24.12
N CYS A 34 -27.57 -9.59 23.06
CA CYS A 34 -28.08 -9.58 21.69
C CYS A 34 -28.40 -11.01 21.26
N ALA A 35 -29.68 -11.31 21.07
CA ALA A 35 -30.11 -12.55 20.44
C ALA A 35 -30.03 -12.39 18.92
N GLU A 36 -29.23 -13.24 18.29
CA GLU A 36 -29.09 -13.28 16.84
C GLU A 36 -29.86 -14.48 16.26
N ASP A 37 -30.71 -14.20 15.28
CA ASP A 37 -31.32 -15.23 14.45
C ASP A 37 -30.26 -16.02 13.67
N VAL A 38 -30.54 -17.29 13.37
CA VAL A 38 -29.64 -18.15 12.59
C VAL A 38 -29.28 -17.51 11.24
N MET A 39 -30.26 -16.90 10.58
CA MET A 39 -30.09 -16.20 9.30
C MET A 39 -29.25 -14.93 9.42
N LEU A 40 -29.32 -14.23 10.56
CA LEU A 40 -28.51 -13.04 10.80
C LEU A 40 -27.05 -13.41 11.06
N ARG A 41 -26.84 -14.47 11.83
CA ARG A 41 -25.50 -15.02 12.11
C ARG A 41 -24.82 -15.51 10.85
N SER A 42 -25.52 -16.27 10.00
CA SER A 42 -24.95 -16.77 8.73
C SER A 42 -24.64 -15.62 7.77
N TYR A 43 -25.52 -14.62 7.68
CA TYR A 43 -25.28 -13.41 6.90
C TYR A 43 -24.01 -12.68 7.35
N TRP A 44 -23.87 -12.42 8.66
CA TRP A 44 -22.72 -11.71 9.21
C TRP A 44 -21.41 -12.47 9.00
N LEU A 45 -21.42 -13.79 9.24
CA LEU A 45 -20.29 -14.68 8.98
C LEU A 45 -19.85 -14.66 7.50
N ALA A 46 -20.81 -14.83 6.58
CA ALA A 46 -20.53 -14.82 5.16
C ALA A 46 -19.99 -13.46 4.70
N LEU A 47 -20.58 -12.38 5.19
CA LEU A 47 -20.18 -11.02 4.87
C LEU A 47 -18.75 -10.72 5.31
N ILE A 48 -18.38 -11.03 6.56
CA ILE A 48 -17.02 -10.80 7.06
C ILE A 48 -16.02 -11.70 6.33
N SER A 49 -16.35 -12.96 6.10
CA SER A 49 -15.50 -13.86 5.31
C SER A 49 -15.24 -13.28 3.91
N LEU A 50 -16.29 -12.81 3.23
CA LEU A 50 -16.16 -12.19 1.91
C LEU A 50 -15.26 -10.94 1.95
N LEU A 51 -15.54 -10.01 2.87
CA LEU A 51 -14.84 -8.74 2.98
C LEU A 51 -13.37 -8.88 3.40
N VAL A 52 -13.00 -9.96 4.09
CA VAL A 52 -11.62 -10.21 4.52
C VAL A 52 -10.85 -11.03 3.49
N TYR A 53 -11.40 -12.15 3.03
CA TYR A 53 -10.64 -13.10 2.22
C TYR A 53 -10.61 -12.76 0.73
N VAL A 54 -11.67 -12.18 0.16
CA VAL A 54 -11.66 -11.79 -1.28
C VAL A 54 -10.59 -10.73 -1.57
N PRO A 55 -10.46 -9.63 -0.80
CA PRO A 55 -9.39 -8.66 -1.04
C PRO A 55 -7.99 -9.26 -0.88
N VAL A 56 -7.79 -10.19 0.05
CA VAL A 56 -6.52 -10.91 0.23
C VAL A 56 -6.20 -11.72 -1.04
N LEU A 57 -7.15 -12.50 -1.56
CA LEU A 57 -6.96 -13.29 -2.78
C LEU A 57 -6.66 -12.41 -4.01
N VAL A 58 -7.40 -11.32 -4.19
CA VAL A 58 -7.17 -10.36 -5.26
C VAL A 58 -5.76 -9.75 -5.15
N MET A 59 -5.31 -9.41 -3.95
CA MET A 59 -3.98 -8.83 -3.77
C MET A 59 -2.84 -9.82 -3.99
N ILE A 60 -3.03 -11.09 -3.60
CA ILE A 60 -2.08 -12.16 -3.90
C ILE A 60 -1.93 -12.34 -5.41
N THR A 61 -3.04 -12.42 -6.14
CA THR A 61 -3.03 -12.60 -7.60
C THR A 61 -2.37 -11.42 -8.31
N VAL A 62 -2.74 -10.19 -7.96
CA VAL A 62 -2.11 -8.98 -8.51
C VAL A 62 -0.61 -8.96 -8.23
N TYR A 63 -0.17 -9.32 -7.03
CA TYR A 63 1.26 -9.32 -6.69
C TYR A 63 2.02 -10.40 -7.46
N ALA A 64 1.45 -11.60 -7.60
CA ALA A 64 2.02 -12.65 -8.44
C ALA A 64 2.24 -12.14 -9.87
N VAL A 65 1.20 -11.54 -10.48
CA VAL A 65 1.29 -10.96 -11.83
C VAL A 65 2.35 -9.86 -11.91
N ILE A 66 2.43 -8.96 -10.92
CA ILE A 66 3.44 -7.89 -10.88
C ILE A 66 4.85 -8.47 -10.84
N LEU A 67 5.10 -9.48 -9.99
CA LEU A 67 6.42 -10.12 -9.89
C LEU A 67 6.80 -10.83 -11.19
N PHE A 68 5.88 -11.58 -11.79
CA PHE A 68 6.12 -12.25 -13.07
C PHE A 68 6.42 -11.25 -14.18
N LYS A 69 5.60 -10.21 -14.33
CA LYS A 69 5.79 -9.18 -15.36
C LYS A 69 7.07 -8.38 -15.14
N MET A 70 7.42 -8.07 -13.89
CA MET A 70 8.65 -7.38 -13.55
C MET A 70 9.89 -8.15 -13.99
N LYS A 71 9.93 -9.46 -13.71
CA LYS A 71 11.02 -10.34 -14.13
C LYS A 71 11.20 -10.30 -15.66
N THR A 72 10.10 -10.43 -16.41
CA THR A 72 10.12 -10.34 -17.87
C THR A 72 10.48 -8.95 -18.40
N TYR A 73 10.14 -7.86 -17.69
CA TYR A 73 10.49 -6.49 -18.08
C TYR A 73 11.98 -6.20 -17.84
N GLU A 74 12.56 -6.67 -16.74
CA GLU A 74 13.98 -6.51 -16.43
C GLU A 74 14.88 -7.25 -17.42
N GLU A 75 14.42 -8.37 -17.97
CA GLU A 75 15.08 -9.10 -19.04
C GLU A 75 15.05 -8.36 -20.40
N ARG A 76 14.10 -7.43 -20.62
CA ARG A 76 13.83 -6.82 -21.93
C ARG A 76 14.21 -5.34 -22.07
N LEU A 77 14.13 -4.53 -21.02
CA LEU A 77 14.41 -3.10 -21.11
C LEU A 77 15.33 -2.65 -19.98
N GLY A 78 16.49 -2.12 -20.37
CA GLY A 78 17.44 -1.48 -19.47
C GLY A 78 16.74 -0.47 -18.55
N LYS A 79 16.98 -0.65 -17.24
CA LYS A 79 16.74 0.25 -16.11
C LYS A 79 17.03 1.69 -16.60
N GLU A 80 16.25 2.72 -16.34
CA GLU A 80 16.66 3.65 -15.26
C GLU A 80 15.51 4.57 -14.80
N THR A 81 14.53 4.91 -15.62
CA THR A 81 13.55 5.98 -15.29
C THR A 81 12.17 5.47 -14.85
N SER A 82 11.67 4.37 -15.41
CA SER A 82 10.38 3.76 -15.01
C SER A 82 10.49 2.88 -13.76
N ALA A 83 11.69 2.43 -13.41
CA ALA A 83 11.91 1.51 -12.30
C ALA A 83 11.57 2.13 -10.94
N ALA A 84 11.92 3.41 -10.72
CA ALA A 84 11.68 4.11 -9.46
C ALA A 84 10.18 4.33 -9.18
N ILE A 85 9.38 4.69 -10.20
CA ILE A 85 7.93 4.87 -10.08
C ILE A 85 7.25 3.53 -9.75
N LEU A 86 7.68 2.45 -10.43
CA LEU A 86 7.17 1.10 -10.18
C LEU A 86 7.55 0.58 -8.80
N ASP A 87 8.76 0.87 -8.32
CA ASP A 87 9.20 0.49 -6.97
C ASP A 87 8.41 1.20 -5.87
N HIS A 88 8.11 2.49 -6.05
CA HIS A 88 7.25 3.23 -5.13
C HIS A 88 5.84 2.62 -5.06
N ARG A 89 5.22 2.33 -6.22
CA ARG A 89 3.90 1.68 -6.29
C ARG A 89 3.92 0.29 -5.64
N ARG A 90 4.94 -0.53 -5.92
CA ARG A 90 5.13 -1.84 -5.28
C ARG A 90 5.21 -1.73 -3.76
N LYS A 91 5.92 -0.72 -3.24
CA LYS A 91 6.03 -0.50 -1.81
C LYS A 91 4.68 -0.19 -1.16
N ILE A 92 3.84 0.63 -1.81
CA ILE A 92 2.48 0.92 -1.35
C ILE A 92 1.63 -0.35 -1.35
N ILE A 93 1.61 -1.09 -2.46
CA ILE A 93 0.84 -2.34 -2.60
C ILE A 93 1.31 -3.38 -1.56
N ARG A 94 2.62 -3.52 -1.33
CA ARG A 94 3.19 -4.40 -0.30
C ARG A 94 2.74 -3.99 1.10
N MET A 95 2.65 -2.70 1.39
CA MET A 95 2.11 -2.21 2.66
C MET A 95 0.62 -2.56 2.81
N LEU A 96 -0.17 -2.38 1.74
CA LEU A 96 -1.59 -2.78 1.73
C LEU A 96 -1.75 -4.31 1.92
N PHE A 97 -0.85 -5.10 1.36
CA PHE A 97 -0.83 -6.55 1.56
C PHE A 97 -0.61 -6.93 3.03
N PHE A 98 0.36 -6.33 3.72
CA PHE A 98 0.55 -6.55 5.16
C PHE A 98 -0.67 -6.14 5.99
N TYR A 99 -1.33 -5.03 5.62
CA TYR A 99 -2.59 -4.62 6.24
C TYR A 99 -3.69 -5.68 6.09
N LEU A 100 -3.86 -6.23 4.88
CA LEU A 100 -4.88 -7.26 4.64
C LEU A 100 -4.57 -8.58 5.34
N ILE A 101 -3.29 -8.99 5.40
CA ILE A 101 -2.87 -10.13 6.21
C ILE A 101 -3.17 -9.90 7.68
N ASN A 102 -2.83 -8.72 8.20
CA ASN A 102 -3.11 -8.38 9.59
C ASN A 102 -4.60 -8.50 9.92
N ALA A 103 -5.45 -7.95 9.05
CA ALA A 103 -6.89 -8.11 9.16
C ALA A 103 -7.27 -9.60 9.15
N ALA A 104 -6.81 -10.38 8.17
CA ALA A 104 -7.11 -11.80 8.10
C ALA A 104 -6.72 -12.55 9.40
N VAL A 105 -5.50 -12.34 9.90
CA VAL A 105 -4.98 -12.99 11.12
C VAL A 105 -5.73 -12.54 12.37
N CYS A 106 -6.08 -11.26 12.47
CA CYS A 106 -6.82 -10.73 13.62
C CYS A 106 -8.28 -11.21 13.66
N TRP A 107 -8.88 -11.45 12.51
CA TRP A 107 -10.26 -11.94 12.43
C TRP A 107 -10.38 -13.46 12.51
N LEU A 108 -9.33 -14.20 12.15
CA LEU A 108 -9.33 -15.66 12.06
C LEU A 108 -9.73 -16.39 13.36
N PRO A 109 -9.21 -16.03 14.56
CA PRO A 109 -9.55 -16.76 15.78
C PRO A 109 -11.03 -16.68 16.12
N LEU A 110 -11.63 -15.49 15.97
CA LEU A 110 -13.05 -15.29 16.20
C LEU A 110 -13.88 -16.02 15.13
N GLN A 111 -13.50 -15.92 13.86
CA GLN A 111 -14.16 -16.60 12.75
C GLN A 111 -14.19 -18.12 12.96
N ILE A 112 -13.06 -18.75 13.31
CA ILE A 112 -12.99 -20.20 13.56
C ILE A 112 -13.97 -20.61 14.66
N ILE A 113 -14.01 -19.87 15.76
CA ILE A 113 -14.87 -20.20 16.91
C ILE A 113 -16.35 -20.06 16.54
N VAL A 114 -16.72 -18.98 15.85
CA VAL A 114 -18.11 -18.77 15.42
C VAL A 114 -18.53 -19.79 14.36
N PHE A 115 -17.63 -20.13 13.43
CA PHE A 115 -17.87 -21.16 12.41
C PHE A 115 -18.00 -22.56 13.02
N TYR A 116 -17.14 -22.90 13.99
CA TYR A 116 -17.24 -24.13 14.76
C TYR A 116 -18.59 -24.21 15.49
N ARG A 117 -19.01 -23.13 16.17
CA ARG A 117 -20.33 -23.06 16.81
C ARG A 117 -21.46 -23.29 15.82
N PHE A 118 -21.35 -22.73 14.61
CA PHE A 118 -22.35 -22.84 13.56
C PHE A 118 -22.45 -24.26 13.00
N LEU A 119 -21.31 -24.89 12.68
CA LEU A 119 -21.26 -26.26 12.12
C LEU A 119 -21.82 -27.31 13.08
N TYR A 120 -21.43 -27.23 14.35
CA TYR A 120 -21.80 -28.23 15.36
C TYR A 120 -23.13 -27.93 16.06
N ARG A 121 -23.85 -26.86 15.66
CA ARG A 121 -25.15 -26.45 16.24
C ARG A 121 -25.16 -26.48 17.78
N LEU A 122 -24.07 -26.05 18.39
CA LEU A 122 -23.89 -26.12 19.84
C LEU A 122 -24.92 -25.25 20.55
N GLU A 123 -25.86 -25.90 21.24
CA GLU A 123 -26.88 -25.24 22.07
C GLU A 123 -26.26 -24.66 23.35
N ARG A 124 -25.28 -25.36 23.94
CA ARG A 124 -24.53 -24.91 25.11
C ARG A 124 -23.09 -24.57 24.72
N ILE A 125 -22.63 -23.41 25.21
CA ILE A 125 -21.25 -22.95 25.00
C ILE A 125 -20.34 -23.67 26.00
N PRO A 126 -19.37 -24.49 25.55
CA PRO A 126 -18.43 -25.13 26.46
C PRO A 126 -17.48 -24.10 27.09
N LYS A 127 -16.95 -24.38 28.29
CA LYS A 127 -16.11 -23.44 29.05
C LYS A 127 -14.90 -22.91 28.26
N TRP A 128 -14.24 -23.78 27.48
CA TRP A 128 -13.10 -23.40 26.64
C TRP A 128 -13.47 -22.40 25.53
N MET A 129 -14.71 -22.47 25.03
CA MET A 129 -15.19 -21.57 23.97
C MET A 129 -15.41 -20.16 24.51
N SER A 130 -15.77 -20.00 25.79
CA SER A 130 -15.85 -18.68 26.44
C SER A 130 -14.48 -17.99 26.46
N ALA A 131 -13.44 -18.70 26.91
CA ALA A 131 -12.07 -18.20 26.85
C ALA A 131 -11.62 -17.92 25.41
N GLY A 132 -11.99 -18.80 24.47
CA GLY A 132 -11.74 -18.58 23.04
C GLY A 132 -12.40 -17.31 22.50
N PHE A 133 -13.66 -17.03 22.86
CA PHE A 133 -14.36 -15.81 22.45
C PHE A 133 -13.65 -14.56 22.98
N PHE A 134 -13.18 -14.59 24.22
CA PHE A 134 -12.40 -13.49 24.79
C PHE A 134 -11.12 -13.23 23.99
N VAL A 135 -10.33 -14.27 23.73
CA VAL A 135 -9.11 -14.17 22.91
C VAL A 135 -9.43 -13.69 21.50
N GLY A 136 -10.49 -14.21 20.88
CA GLY A 136 -10.92 -13.79 19.55
C GLY A 136 -11.28 -12.30 19.48
N HIS A 137 -12.00 -11.79 20.48
CA HIS A 137 -12.30 -10.35 20.57
C HIS A 137 -11.06 -9.50 20.81
N LEU A 138 -10.09 -9.97 21.58
CA LEU A 138 -8.81 -9.28 21.74
C LEU A 138 -8.08 -9.13 20.39
N PHE A 139 -8.02 -10.20 19.59
CA PHE A 139 -7.39 -10.13 18.26
C PHE A 139 -8.11 -9.17 17.32
N VAL A 140 -9.45 -9.22 17.25
CA VAL A 140 -10.24 -8.29 16.42
C VAL A 140 -10.00 -6.83 16.86
N THR A 141 -9.93 -6.58 18.17
CA THR A 141 -9.65 -5.24 18.71
C THR A 141 -8.22 -4.80 18.37
N ALA A 142 -7.25 -5.72 18.41
CA ALA A 142 -5.86 -5.45 18.06
C ALA A 142 -5.68 -5.04 16.59
N ASN A 143 -6.56 -5.47 15.66
CA ASN A 143 -6.51 -5.09 14.24
C ASN A 143 -6.42 -3.56 14.06
N SER A 144 -7.19 -2.81 14.84
CA SER A 144 -7.20 -1.34 14.78
C SER A 144 -5.92 -0.73 15.36
N ALA A 145 -5.34 -1.35 16.40
CA ALA A 145 -4.13 -0.89 17.08
C ALA A 145 -2.83 -1.18 16.29
N ILE A 146 -2.84 -2.21 15.44
CA ILE A 146 -1.66 -2.59 14.64
C ILE A 146 -1.48 -1.66 13.42
N ASN A 147 -2.53 -0.97 12.97
CA ASN A 147 -2.46 -0.09 11.79
C ASN A 147 -1.31 0.94 11.86
N PRO A 148 -1.17 1.77 12.92
CA PRO A 148 -0.05 2.71 13.04
C PRO A 148 1.33 2.04 13.04
N ILE A 149 1.43 0.81 13.55
CA ILE A 149 2.67 0.02 13.57
C ILE A 149 3.06 -0.38 12.14
N ILE A 150 2.12 -0.87 11.34
CA ILE A 150 2.34 -1.23 9.93
C ILE A 150 2.80 0.00 9.14
N TYR A 151 2.12 1.14 9.28
CA TYR A 151 2.51 2.38 8.60
C TYR A 151 3.87 2.90 9.10
N GLY A 152 4.14 2.78 10.41
CA GLY A 152 5.41 3.10 11.04
C GLY A 152 6.57 2.31 10.46
N PHE A 153 6.44 1.00 10.27
CA PHE A 153 7.52 0.21 9.68
C PHE A 153 7.62 0.37 8.16
N ALA A 154 6.49 0.42 7.44
CA ALA A 154 6.47 0.35 5.98
C ALA A 154 6.71 1.71 5.29
N ASN A 155 6.19 2.82 5.83
CA ASN A 155 6.21 4.11 5.17
C ASN A 155 7.31 5.04 5.74
N LYS A 156 8.34 5.31 4.93
CA LYS A 156 9.45 6.21 5.32
C LYS A 156 8.97 7.64 5.55
N SER A 157 8.03 8.13 4.74
CA SER A 157 7.50 9.48 4.89
C SER A 157 6.73 9.63 6.19
N PHE A 158 5.90 8.64 6.55
CA PHE A 158 5.14 8.62 7.80
C PHE A 158 6.06 8.64 9.03
N ARG A 159 7.15 7.85 8.99
CA ARG A 159 8.20 7.90 10.03
C ARG A 159 8.80 9.28 10.20
N THR A 160 9.15 9.95 9.10
CA THR A 160 9.71 11.30 9.16
C THR A 160 8.76 12.29 9.83
N TYR A 161 7.44 12.18 9.59
CA TYR A 161 6.45 13.02 10.27
C TYR A 161 6.32 12.66 11.76
N ILE A 162 6.21 11.38 12.11
CA ILE A 162 6.14 10.95 13.51
C ILE A 162 7.39 11.39 14.28
N PHE A 163 8.58 11.26 13.70
CA PHE A 163 9.83 11.66 14.35
C PHE A 163 9.99 13.16 14.49
N LYS A 164 9.39 13.96 13.58
CA LYS A 164 9.31 15.42 13.74
C LYS A 164 8.40 15.84 14.91
N ILE A 165 7.34 15.10 15.16
CA ILE A 165 6.35 15.42 16.20
C ILE A 165 6.77 14.87 17.58
N HIS A 166 7.37 13.67 17.62
CA HIS A 166 7.79 13.00 18.86
C HIS A 166 9.27 12.56 18.83
N PRO A 167 10.22 13.45 19.13
CA PRO A 167 11.65 13.15 19.08
C PRO A 167 12.10 12.08 20.10
N LYS A 168 11.33 11.82 21.16
CA LYS A 168 11.63 10.74 22.14
C LYS A 168 11.43 9.34 21.55
N LEU A 169 10.47 9.17 20.63
CA LEU A 169 10.17 7.89 19.98
C LEU A 169 11.33 7.43 19.05
N PHE A 170 12.13 8.39 18.57
CA PHE A 170 13.32 8.15 17.75
C PHE A 170 14.40 7.33 18.49
N ARG A 171 14.52 7.49 19.82
CA ARG A 171 15.50 6.73 20.62
C ARG A 171 15.15 5.24 20.76
N ILE A 172 13.86 4.90 20.78
CA ILE A 172 13.38 3.52 20.99
C ILE A 172 13.39 2.73 19.68
N LEU A 173 13.04 3.36 18.55
CA LEU A 173 12.94 2.68 17.25
C LEU A 173 14.25 2.61 16.45
N GLY A 174 15.35 3.17 16.97
CA GLY A 174 16.73 2.75 16.71
C GLY A 174 17.09 2.33 15.28
N GLN A 175 16.59 3.00 14.24
CA GLN A 175 17.13 2.87 12.90
C GLN A 175 18.01 4.08 12.67
N ARG A 176 19.31 3.82 12.44
CA ARG A 176 20.29 4.83 12.06
C ARG A 176 19.64 5.77 11.04
N PRO A 177 19.71 7.10 11.22
CA PRO A 177 19.28 8.01 10.18
C PRO A 177 20.09 7.62 8.93
N ALA A 178 19.40 7.15 7.89
CA ALA A 178 20.00 7.20 6.57
C ALA A 178 20.42 8.65 6.37
N PRO A 179 21.64 8.91 5.88
CA PRO A 179 22.19 10.25 5.82
C PRO A 179 21.15 11.17 5.20
N SER A 180 20.91 12.29 5.88
CA SER A 180 19.99 13.33 5.46
C SER A 180 20.16 13.59 3.97
N MET A 181 19.24 13.09 3.15
CA MET A 181 19.08 13.60 1.80
C MET A 181 18.30 14.91 1.91
N ASN A 182 18.96 15.89 2.53
CA ASN A 182 18.64 17.31 2.53
C ASN A 182 19.95 18.07 2.74
N ARG A 183 20.85 17.93 1.77
CA ARG A 183 21.28 19.11 1.03
C ARG A 183 20.85 18.91 -0.41
N VAL A 184 19.54 18.97 -0.63
CA VAL A 184 19.07 19.60 -1.87
C VAL A 184 19.56 21.04 -1.70
N THR A 185 20.74 21.33 -2.23
CA THR A 185 21.07 22.68 -2.65
C THR A 185 19.85 23.22 -3.39
N PRO A 186 19.54 24.53 -3.33
CA PRO A 186 18.54 25.07 -4.24
C PRO A 186 19.04 24.75 -5.65
N ILE A 187 18.58 23.64 -6.23
CA ILE A 187 18.69 23.37 -7.64
C ILE A 187 17.76 24.41 -8.20
N ASN A 188 18.39 25.54 -8.58
CA ASN A 188 17.87 26.49 -9.52
C ASN A 188 17.02 25.69 -10.50
N ARG A 189 15.71 25.94 -10.47
CA ARG A 189 14.78 25.36 -11.43
C ARG A 189 15.11 25.93 -12.80
N THR A 190 16.22 25.49 -13.41
CA THR A 190 16.28 25.41 -14.85
C THR A 190 15.41 24.21 -15.20
N PRO A 191 14.22 24.41 -15.80
CA PRO A 191 13.37 23.30 -16.18
C PRO A 191 14.18 22.34 -17.04
N LEU A 192 13.94 21.03 -16.94
CA LEU A 192 14.56 20.02 -17.83
C LEU A 192 14.44 20.41 -19.32
N CYS A 193 13.46 21.25 -19.66
CA CYS A 193 13.31 21.91 -20.95
C CYS A 193 14.50 22.84 -21.30
N ALA A 194 15.00 23.65 -20.37
CA ALA A 194 16.14 24.55 -20.59
C ALA A 194 17.46 23.80 -20.79
N LEU A 195 17.70 22.70 -20.07
CA LEU A 195 18.85 21.82 -20.29
C LEU A 195 18.76 21.07 -21.62
N TYR A 196 17.56 20.66 -22.03
CA TYR A 196 17.32 20.06 -23.34
C TYR A 196 17.54 21.07 -24.48
N ILE A 197 17.02 22.30 -24.34
CA ILE A 197 17.19 23.39 -25.32
C ILE A 197 18.65 23.85 -25.40
N HIS A 198 19.36 23.96 -24.27
CA HIS A 198 20.79 24.29 -24.29
C HIS A 198 21.61 23.18 -24.98
N ARG A 199 21.25 21.91 -24.75
CA ARG A 199 21.95 20.77 -25.38
C ARG A 199 21.64 20.67 -26.87
N SER A 200 20.42 20.98 -27.31
CA SER A 200 20.08 21.04 -28.74
C SER A 200 20.83 22.18 -29.43
N HIS A 201 20.91 23.37 -28.80
CA HIS A 201 21.63 24.52 -29.36
C HIS A 201 23.14 24.26 -29.50
N LEU A 202 23.78 23.63 -28.50
CA LEU A 202 25.19 23.25 -28.58
C LEU A 202 25.47 22.22 -29.69
N ASN A 203 24.55 21.27 -29.88
CA ASN A 203 24.67 20.29 -30.95
C ASN A 203 24.49 20.93 -32.34
N GLU A 204 23.62 21.92 -32.47
CA GLU A 204 23.44 22.66 -33.71
C GLU A 204 24.66 23.54 -34.03
N GLN A 205 25.24 24.22 -33.03
CA GLN A 205 26.49 24.99 -33.19
C GLN A 205 27.66 24.09 -33.61
N ARG A 206 27.79 22.88 -33.04
CA ARG A 206 28.78 21.89 -33.47
C ARG A 206 28.56 21.40 -34.90
N ARG A 207 27.31 21.27 -35.35
CA ARG A 207 27.01 20.90 -36.75
C ARG A 207 27.40 22.02 -37.70
N LYS A 208 27.07 23.27 -37.37
CA LYS A 208 27.45 24.46 -38.15
C LYS A 208 28.97 24.62 -38.23
N SER A 209 29.72 24.41 -37.13
CA SER A 209 31.19 24.52 -37.17
C SER A 209 31.84 23.40 -37.99
N LYS A 210 31.32 22.17 -37.94
CA LYS A 210 31.79 21.06 -38.80
C LYS A 210 31.54 21.34 -40.28
N GLN A 211 30.39 21.94 -40.61
CA GLN A 211 30.04 22.30 -41.98
C GLN A 211 30.89 23.48 -42.49
N LEU A 212 31.16 24.49 -41.65
CA LEU A 212 32.09 25.58 -41.98
C LEU A 212 33.50 25.04 -42.25
N ASN A 213 33.99 24.14 -41.39
CA ASN A 213 35.29 23.52 -41.55
C ASN A 213 35.39 22.65 -42.81
N SER A 214 34.32 21.96 -43.21
CA SER A 214 34.33 21.20 -44.46
C SER A 214 34.35 22.11 -45.69
N ILE A 215 33.64 23.24 -45.63
CA ILE A 215 33.62 24.24 -46.71
C ILE A 215 34.98 24.94 -46.84
N SER A 216 35.62 25.32 -45.73
CA SER A 216 36.95 25.93 -45.77
C SER A 216 38.03 24.94 -46.25
N LEU A 217 37.93 23.65 -45.91
CA LEU A 217 38.76 22.59 -46.49
C LEU A 217 38.55 22.41 -48.00
N GLN A 218 37.31 22.51 -48.48
CA GLN A 218 36.99 22.44 -49.91
C GLN A 218 37.53 23.67 -50.67
N LEU A 219 37.43 24.86 -50.09
CA LEU A 219 37.95 26.11 -50.66
C LEU A 219 39.50 26.13 -50.66
N ALA A 220 40.14 25.65 -49.60
CA ALA A 220 41.60 25.51 -49.55
C ALA A 220 42.10 24.52 -50.61
N ARG A 221 41.38 23.39 -50.79
CA ARG A 221 41.69 22.40 -51.83
C ARG A 221 41.47 22.93 -53.25
N ARG A 222 40.46 23.77 -53.49
CA ARG A 222 40.27 24.46 -54.78
C ARG A 222 41.38 25.49 -55.06
N ARG A 223 41.84 26.20 -54.02
CA ARG A 223 42.91 27.21 -54.14
C ARG A 223 44.28 26.58 -54.44
N SER A 224 44.53 25.34 -54.01
CA SER A 224 45.75 24.58 -54.37
C SER A 224 45.72 23.95 -55.77
N LEU A 225 44.59 24.03 -56.50
CA LEU A 225 44.41 23.46 -57.83
C LEU A 225 44.40 24.54 -58.94
N GLN A 226 44.57 25.81 -58.59
CA GLN A 226 44.79 26.91 -59.54
C GLN A 226 46.30 27.21 -59.59
N PRO A 227 47.01 26.88 -60.68
CA PRO A 227 48.41 27.24 -60.84
C PRO A 227 48.54 28.73 -61.14
N ASP A 228 49.50 29.39 -60.47
CA ASP A 228 49.87 30.78 -60.72
C ASP A 228 50.33 30.92 -62.18
N SER A 229 49.56 31.67 -62.97
CA SER A 229 49.89 32.12 -64.32
C SER A 229 50.64 33.44 -64.28
#